data_AF-A0A7V9NIG8-F1
#
_entry.id   AF-A0A7V9NIG8-F1
#
_cell.length_a   1.000
_cell.length_b   1.000
_cell.length_c   1.000
_cell.angle_alpha   90.00
_cell.angle_beta   90.00
_cell.angle_gamma   90.00
#
_symmetry.space_group_name_H-M   'P 1'
#
loop_
_entity.id
_entity.type
_entity.pdbx_description
1 polymer ?
#
loop_
_entity_poly.entity_id
_entity_poly.type
_entity_poly.pdbx_seq_one_letter_code
_entity_poly.pdbx_strand_id
1 'polypeptide(L)'
;MWWRVLITVLLAAIVGLLLWDRERVMSVLPGGASPHEAYVRSLEAAGLEDTALGRDWLAAARRALVEPEKTSLPMETTLRHAAAQPRAFGYLLDLRRGRVLNVNLTLEAEEPAHVFIDLFEVRTGEAPSAVASAKRDSLTLEHEIRRDGQYIVRIQPELLRGGDLRIGNRTTASLTFPVAGQDVSAVRSFFLDPRDAGRRQHHGVDIFAPRETPVLAASDGIVVSAGTNRLGGNVVWVLDPARRQRQYYAHLSRQAVSGGERVSAGDVLGYVGNTGNARGTPPHLHFGIYALQEGPIDPLPFVSGARGPQPPSTSSSPPSSPSGSTGEKPPQRSTGVGG
;
A
#
# COMPACT_ATOMS: atom_id res chain seq x y z
N MET A 1 52.00 33.21 -3.67
CA MET A 1 52.34 31.97 -2.92
C MET A 1 51.18 31.44 -2.06
N TRP A 2 50.27 32.31 -1.58
CA TRP A 2 49.12 31.93 -0.72
C TRP A 2 47.91 31.29 -1.44
N TRP A 3 47.74 31.51 -2.74
CA TRP A 3 46.62 30.92 -3.51
C TRP A 3 46.75 29.41 -3.76
N ARG A 4 47.99 28.88 -3.82
CA ARG A 4 48.22 27.45 -4.07
C ARG A 4 47.90 26.58 -2.84
N VAL A 5 48.09 27.11 -1.63
CA VAL A 5 47.74 26.46 -0.35
C VAL A 5 46.22 26.46 -0.13
N LEU A 6 45.54 27.55 -0.49
CA LEU A 6 44.08 27.63 -0.38
C LEU A 6 43.36 26.61 -1.28
N ILE A 7 43.88 26.39 -2.50
CA ILE A 7 43.33 25.38 -3.44
C ILE A 7 43.55 23.95 -2.94
N THR A 8 44.69 23.65 -2.30
CA THR A 8 44.95 22.30 -1.78
C THR A 8 44.07 21.98 -0.57
N VAL A 9 43.81 22.95 0.30
CA VAL A 9 42.89 22.78 1.44
C VAL A 9 41.43 22.66 0.97
N LEU A 10 41.01 23.40 -0.07
CA LEU A 10 39.67 23.28 -0.63
C LEU A 10 39.45 21.93 -1.34
N LEU A 11 40.45 21.43 -2.08
CA LEU A 11 40.39 20.11 -2.73
C LEU A 11 40.41 18.97 -1.71
N ALA A 12 41.20 19.07 -0.64
CA ALA A 12 41.20 18.08 0.43
C ALA A 12 39.88 18.07 1.24
N ALA A 13 39.24 19.23 1.42
CA ALA A 13 37.92 19.32 2.06
C ALA A 13 36.80 18.78 1.16
N ILE A 14 36.89 18.98 -0.17
CA ILE A 14 35.93 18.41 -1.14
C ILE A 14 36.12 16.89 -1.25
N VAL A 15 37.36 16.38 -1.27
CA VAL A 15 37.63 14.94 -1.24
C VAL A 15 37.26 14.33 0.11
N GLY A 16 37.44 15.06 1.22
CA GLY A 16 37.00 14.66 2.56
C GLY A 16 35.47 14.60 2.69
N LEU A 17 34.73 15.56 2.13
CA LEU A 17 33.26 15.50 2.06
C LEU A 17 32.77 14.40 1.11
N LEU A 18 33.44 14.18 -0.01
CA LEU A 18 33.10 13.11 -0.97
C LEU A 18 33.41 11.70 -0.44
N LEU A 19 34.37 11.56 0.49
CA LEU A 19 34.69 10.29 1.15
C LEU A 19 33.85 10.06 2.42
N TRP A 20 33.48 11.12 3.15
CA TRP A 20 32.58 11.03 4.32
C TRP A 20 31.15 10.67 3.92
N ASP A 21 30.71 11.07 2.72
CA ASP A 21 29.35 10.80 2.23
C ASP A 21 29.22 9.47 1.47
N ARG A 22 30.33 8.76 1.21
CA ARG A 22 30.30 7.51 0.42
C ARG A 22 29.57 6.36 1.13
N GLU A 23 29.56 6.35 2.47
CA GLU A 23 28.82 5.35 3.25
C GLU A 23 27.32 5.66 3.40
N ARG A 24 26.90 6.93 3.21
CA ARG A 24 25.47 7.31 3.25
C ARG A 24 24.83 7.34 1.86
N VAL A 25 25.60 7.71 0.82
CA VAL A 25 25.09 7.86 -0.56
C VAL A 25 24.91 6.52 -1.28
N MET A 26 25.55 5.43 -0.84
CA MET A 26 25.32 4.10 -1.42
C MET A 26 23.96 3.47 -1.04
N SER A 27 23.17 4.11 -0.19
CA SER A 27 21.85 3.61 0.24
C SER A 27 20.66 4.12 -0.58
N VAL A 28 20.90 4.97 -1.60
CA VAL A 28 19.82 5.68 -2.34
C VAL A 28 19.93 5.55 -3.87
N LEU A 29 20.67 4.56 -4.39
CA LEU A 29 20.60 4.19 -5.80
C LEU A 29 19.67 2.98 -5.98
N PRO A 30 18.62 3.05 -6.82
CA PRO A 30 18.00 1.84 -7.34
C PRO A 30 19.06 1.16 -8.21
N GLY A 31 19.62 0.05 -7.73
CA GLY A 31 20.75 -0.64 -8.40
C GLY A 31 21.79 -1.26 -7.47
N GLY A 32 21.67 -1.10 -6.15
CA GLY A 32 22.37 -1.97 -5.20
C GLY A 32 21.73 -3.37 -5.20
N ALA A 33 22.54 -4.41 -5.18
CA ALA A 33 22.03 -5.77 -5.13
C ALA A 33 21.27 -6.05 -3.83
N SER A 34 20.14 -6.77 -3.91
CA SER A 34 19.37 -7.13 -2.73
C SER A 34 20.17 -8.05 -1.78
N PRO A 35 19.81 -8.15 -0.49
CA PRO A 35 20.46 -9.12 0.39
C PRO A 35 20.39 -10.56 -0.14
N HIS A 36 19.31 -10.93 -0.82
CA HIS A 36 19.22 -12.22 -1.52
C HIS A 36 20.27 -12.34 -2.62
N GLU A 37 20.39 -11.35 -3.51
CA GLU A 37 21.40 -11.35 -4.58
C GLU A 37 22.83 -11.30 -4.05
N ALA A 38 23.07 -10.60 -2.94
CA ALA A 38 24.35 -10.63 -2.25
C ALA A 38 24.67 -12.02 -1.70
N TYR A 39 23.66 -12.72 -1.18
CA TYR A 39 23.82 -14.10 -0.73
C TYR A 39 24.09 -15.05 -1.90
N VAL A 40 23.38 -14.91 -3.03
CA VAL A 40 23.66 -15.66 -4.27
C VAL A 40 25.13 -15.52 -4.66
N ARG A 41 25.65 -14.28 -4.73
CA ARG A 41 27.06 -14.05 -5.05
C ARG A 41 28.03 -14.64 -4.03
N SER A 42 27.63 -14.73 -2.76
CA SER A 42 28.45 -15.38 -1.74
C SER A 42 28.50 -16.91 -1.90
N LEU A 43 27.40 -17.52 -2.34
CA LEU A 43 27.38 -18.94 -2.72
C LEU A 43 28.29 -19.19 -3.91
N GLU A 44 28.21 -18.31 -4.93
CA GLU A 44 29.07 -18.36 -6.12
C GLU A 44 30.56 -18.23 -5.76
N ALA A 45 30.91 -17.24 -4.95
CA ALA A 45 32.28 -17.05 -4.50
C ALA A 45 32.82 -18.23 -3.67
N ALA A 46 31.94 -18.99 -3.02
CA ALA A 46 32.28 -20.17 -2.24
C ALA A 46 32.24 -21.48 -3.05
N GLY A 47 31.84 -21.46 -4.33
CA GLY A 47 31.65 -22.65 -5.16
C GLY A 47 30.49 -23.54 -4.69
N LEU A 48 29.51 -22.96 -3.98
CA LEU A 48 28.37 -23.68 -3.42
C LEU A 48 27.16 -23.71 -4.36
N GLU A 49 27.06 -22.79 -5.32
CA GLU A 49 26.00 -22.71 -6.32
C GLU A 49 25.88 -23.97 -7.18
N ASP A 50 27.02 -24.62 -7.44
CA ASP A 50 27.12 -25.86 -8.22
C ASP A 50 26.97 -27.13 -7.38
N THR A 51 26.71 -27.00 -6.08
CA THR A 51 26.32 -28.15 -5.25
C THR A 51 24.84 -28.50 -5.45
N ALA A 52 24.43 -29.71 -5.07
CA ALA A 52 23.01 -30.07 -5.13
C ALA A 52 22.16 -29.11 -4.28
N LEU A 53 22.60 -28.80 -3.06
CA LEU A 53 21.92 -27.89 -2.15
C LEU A 53 21.85 -26.45 -2.68
N GLY A 54 22.95 -25.93 -3.25
CA GLY A 54 22.97 -24.60 -3.84
C GLY A 54 22.04 -24.48 -5.05
N ARG A 55 22.07 -25.46 -5.96
CA ARG A 55 21.13 -25.52 -7.10
C ARG A 55 19.69 -25.60 -6.64
N ASP A 56 19.38 -26.40 -5.63
CA ASP A 56 18.03 -26.55 -5.08
C ASP A 56 17.54 -25.24 -4.45
N TRP A 57 18.40 -24.53 -3.72
CA TRP A 57 18.09 -23.23 -3.13
C TRP A 57 17.81 -22.16 -4.20
N LEU A 58 18.65 -22.09 -5.23
CA LEU A 58 18.44 -21.18 -6.37
C LEU A 58 17.18 -21.55 -7.18
N ALA A 59 16.90 -22.85 -7.34
CA ALA A 59 15.70 -23.31 -8.02
C ALA A 59 14.43 -22.99 -7.22
N ALA A 60 14.46 -23.13 -5.90
CA ALA A 60 13.37 -22.72 -5.01
C ALA A 60 13.09 -21.22 -5.15
N ALA A 61 14.14 -20.39 -5.15
CA ALA A 61 14.04 -18.94 -5.33
C ALA A 61 13.32 -18.56 -6.64
N ARG A 62 13.61 -19.27 -7.74
CA ARG A 62 12.95 -19.08 -9.05
C ARG A 62 11.52 -19.58 -9.04
N ARG A 63 11.26 -20.77 -8.47
CA ARG A 63 9.91 -21.34 -8.41
C ARG A 63 8.94 -20.43 -7.66
N ALA A 64 9.38 -19.79 -6.58
CA ALA A 64 8.57 -18.83 -5.83
C ALA A 64 8.09 -17.63 -6.67
N LEU A 65 8.75 -17.31 -7.79
CA LEU A 65 8.35 -16.23 -8.71
C LEU A 65 7.51 -16.73 -9.89
N VAL A 66 7.65 -18.01 -10.27
CA VAL A 66 6.91 -18.62 -11.40
C VAL A 66 5.59 -19.23 -10.95
N GLU A 67 5.57 -19.83 -9.75
CA GLU A 67 4.42 -20.53 -9.17
C GLU A 67 4.10 -19.97 -7.77
N PRO A 68 3.81 -18.66 -7.63
CA PRO A 68 3.45 -18.08 -6.34
C PRO A 68 2.06 -18.56 -5.89
N GLU A 69 1.88 -18.73 -4.59
CA GLU A 69 0.59 -18.98 -3.98
C GLU A 69 -0.25 -17.71 -3.98
N LYS A 70 -1.44 -17.74 -4.60
CA LYS A 70 -2.37 -16.62 -4.55
C LYS A 70 -3.00 -16.51 -3.17
N THR A 71 -2.92 -15.32 -2.56
CA THR A 71 -3.47 -15.08 -1.22
C THR A 71 -4.11 -13.69 -1.11
N SER A 72 -4.80 -13.45 0.01
CA SER A 72 -5.48 -12.18 0.31
C SER A 72 -4.96 -11.59 1.61
N LEU A 73 -5.14 -10.28 1.81
CA LEU A 73 -4.70 -9.57 3.00
C LEU A 73 -5.89 -9.24 3.94
N PRO A 74 -5.68 -9.19 5.27
CA PRO A 74 -4.44 -9.56 5.96
C PRO A 74 -4.22 -11.08 5.94
N MET A 75 -2.95 -11.49 5.94
CA MET A 75 -2.54 -12.89 5.99
C MET A 75 -1.64 -13.11 7.19
N GLU A 76 -1.91 -14.17 7.94
CA GLU A 76 -0.97 -14.74 8.91
C GLU A 76 -0.85 -16.23 8.69
N THR A 77 0.39 -16.73 8.61
CA THR A 77 0.65 -18.17 8.50
C THR A 77 1.91 -18.55 9.28
N THR A 78 2.01 -19.81 9.67
CA THR A 78 3.18 -20.37 10.36
C THR A 78 3.62 -21.60 9.60
N LEU A 79 4.90 -21.65 9.25
CA LEU A 79 5.48 -22.71 8.44
C LEU A 79 6.73 -23.22 9.11
N ARG A 80 6.84 -24.55 9.23
CA ARG A 80 8.09 -25.18 9.65
C ARG A 80 9.01 -25.38 8.45
N HIS A 81 10.25 -24.94 8.59
CA HIS A 81 11.29 -25.09 7.60
C HIS A 81 12.41 -25.99 8.13
N ALA A 82 12.68 -27.09 7.44
CA ALA A 82 13.79 -27.98 7.76
C ALA A 82 15.08 -27.49 7.09
N ALA A 83 16.17 -27.38 7.84
CA ALA A 83 17.47 -26.88 7.36
C ALA A 83 18.01 -27.65 6.14
N ALA A 84 17.74 -28.96 6.07
CA ALA A 84 18.20 -29.82 4.98
C ALA A 84 17.38 -29.69 3.67
N GLN A 85 16.29 -28.92 3.66
CA GLN A 85 15.39 -28.80 2.51
C GLN A 85 15.27 -27.33 2.09
N PRO A 86 16.11 -26.84 1.17
CA PRO A 86 16.02 -25.46 0.68
C PRO A 86 14.61 -25.14 0.16
N ARG A 87 14.01 -24.05 0.64
CA ARG A 87 12.67 -23.61 0.24
C ARG A 87 12.61 -22.10 0.12
N ALA A 88 11.77 -21.64 -0.78
CA ALA A 88 11.33 -20.26 -0.89
C ALA A 88 9.80 -20.24 -0.98
N PHE A 89 9.19 -19.22 -0.42
CA PHE A 89 7.75 -19.01 -0.43
C PHE A 89 7.45 -17.79 -1.30
N GLY A 90 6.53 -17.92 -2.24
CA GLY A 90 6.07 -16.84 -3.09
C GLY A 90 4.59 -16.59 -2.84
N TYR A 91 4.22 -15.36 -2.52
CA TYR A 91 2.83 -14.97 -2.30
C TYR A 91 2.39 -13.92 -3.31
N LEU A 92 1.44 -14.26 -4.17
CA LEU A 92 0.84 -13.35 -5.15
C LEU A 92 -0.30 -12.56 -4.49
N LEU A 93 -0.17 -11.23 -4.49
CA LEU A 93 -1.06 -10.27 -3.86
C LEU A 93 -1.61 -9.28 -4.88
N ASP A 94 -2.92 -9.04 -4.85
CA ASP A 94 -3.54 -7.93 -5.57
C ASP A 94 -3.46 -6.66 -4.67
N LEU A 95 -2.64 -5.67 -5.06
CA LEU A 95 -2.36 -4.48 -4.27
C LEU A 95 -2.84 -3.20 -4.97
N ARG A 96 -3.27 -2.23 -4.15
CA ARG A 96 -3.76 -0.92 -4.62
C ARG A 96 -2.73 0.18 -4.33
N ARG A 97 -2.57 1.09 -5.28
CA ARG A 97 -1.84 2.35 -5.16
C ARG A 97 -2.32 3.11 -3.93
N GLY A 98 -1.38 3.72 -3.22
CA GLY A 98 -1.67 4.46 -1.99
C GLY A 98 -1.73 3.60 -0.73
N ARG A 99 -1.54 2.28 -0.86
CA ARG A 99 -1.32 1.38 0.28
C ARG A 99 0.17 1.24 0.58
N VAL A 100 0.51 0.99 1.83
CA VAL A 100 1.85 0.51 2.24
C VAL A 100 1.73 -0.97 2.56
N LEU A 101 2.43 -1.83 1.82
CA LEU A 101 2.58 -3.24 2.16
C LEU A 101 3.55 -3.36 3.34
N ASN A 102 3.13 -4.08 4.37
CA ASN A 102 3.93 -4.39 5.55
C ASN A 102 4.05 -5.91 5.64
N VAL A 103 5.26 -6.42 5.46
CA VAL A 103 5.62 -7.82 5.69
C VAL A 103 6.41 -7.89 6.99
N ASN A 104 5.96 -8.68 7.94
CA ASN A 104 6.64 -8.91 9.21
C ASN A 104 6.82 -10.41 9.43
N LEU A 105 8.06 -10.81 9.69
CA LEU A 105 8.41 -12.20 9.97
C LEU A 105 8.83 -12.35 11.43
N THR A 106 8.57 -13.52 11.99
CA THR A 106 9.20 -13.97 13.24
C THR A 106 9.77 -15.34 13.00
N LEU A 107 11.04 -15.53 13.36
CA LEU A 107 11.74 -16.80 13.19
C LEU A 107 12.10 -17.35 14.57
N GLU A 108 11.60 -18.53 14.87
CA GLU A 108 12.02 -19.34 16.01
C GLU A 108 12.94 -20.45 15.50
N ALA A 109 14.24 -20.28 15.70
CA ALA A 109 15.28 -21.19 15.20
C ALA A 109 16.27 -21.58 16.30
N GLU A 110 16.82 -22.78 16.20
CA GLU A 110 17.88 -23.27 17.11
C GLU A 110 19.21 -22.55 16.88
N GLU A 111 19.50 -22.21 15.62
CA GLU A 111 20.69 -21.45 15.21
C GLU A 111 20.28 -20.12 14.57
N PRO A 112 21.10 -19.05 14.70
CA PRO A 112 20.90 -17.81 13.98
C PRO A 112 20.81 -18.06 12.47
N ALA A 113 19.83 -17.43 11.84
CA ALA A 113 19.59 -17.59 10.41
C ALA A 113 19.14 -16.29 9.75
N HIS A 114 19.60 -16.07 8.53
CA HIS A 114 19.12 -15.01 7.66
C HIS A 114 17.86 -15.45 6.90
N VAL A 115 16.90 -14.54 6.77
CA VAL A 115 15.73 -14.70 5.91
C VAL A 115 15.65 -13.50 4.98
N PHE A 116 15.55 -13.77 3.69
CA PHE A 116 15.44 -12.76 2.66
C PHE A 116 13.98 -12.49 2.33
N ILE A 117 13.63 -11.20 2.20
CA ILE A 117 12.30 -10.74 1.81
C ILE A 117 12.46 -9.83 0.60
N ASP A 118 11.85 -10.21 -0.52
CA ASP A 118 11.87 -9.44 -1.75
C ASP A 118 10.43 -9.21 -2.24
N LEU A 119 10.21 -8.08 -2.89
CA LEU A 119 8.94 -7.71 -3.51
C LEU A 119 9.14 -7.47 -4.99
N PHE A 120 8.29 -8.11 -5.80
CA PHE A 120 8.29 -8.01 -7.25
C PHE A 120 6.96 -7.47 -7.75
N GLU A 121 6.98 -6.53 -8.70
CA GLU A 121 5.81 -6.11 -9.48
C GLU A 121 5.61 -7.10 -10.64
N VAL A 122 4.38 -7.56 -10.83
CA VAL A 122 4.00 -8.46 -11.92
C VAL A 122 3.27 -7.67 -12.99
N ARG A 123 3.76 -7.77 -14.24
CA ARG A 123 3.10 -7.21 -15.41
C ARG A 123 2.84 -8.29 -16.43
N THR A 124 1.69 -8.20 -17.10
CA THR A 124 1.28 -9.19 -18.10
C THR A 124 2.31 -9.28 -19.22
N GLY A 125 2.83 -10.48 -19.47
CA GLY A 125 3.81 -10.72 -20.54
C GLY A 125 5.25 -10.35 -20.18
N GLU A 126 5.52 -9.87 -18.97
CA GLU A 126 6.86 -9.55 -18.49
C GLU A 126 7.26 -10.46 -17.33
N ALA A 127 8.56 -10.68 -17.14
CA ALA A 127 9.06 -11.33 -15.93
C ALA A 127 8.82 -10.42 -14.71
N PRO A 128 8.59 -10.97 -13.50
CA PRO A 128 8.43 -10.18 -12.29
C PRO A 128 9.64 -9.25 -12.06
N SER A 129 9.37 -7.95 -11.90
CA SER A 129 10.41 -6.93 -11.71
C SER A 129 10.60 -6.66 -10.23
N ALA A 130 11.82 -6.77 -9.72
CA ALA A 130 12.12 -6.41 -8.33
C ALA A 130 11.83 -4.91 -8.09
N VAL A 131 11.12 -4.60 -7.00
CA VAL A 131 10.76 -3.22 -6.62
C VAL A 131 11.18 -2.85 -5.20
N ALA A 132 11.39 -3.83 -4.32
CA ALA A 132 11.95 -3.62 -2.99
C ALA A 132 12.50 -4.91 -2.40
N SER A 133 13.39 -4.77 -1.42
CA SER A 133 13.89 -5.86 -0.59
C SER A 133 14.04 -5.38 0.85
N ALA A 134 13.86 -6.28 1.81
CA ALA A 134 14.20 -6.00 3.20
C ALA A 134 15.69 -5.66 3.30
N LYS A 135 16.05 -4.84 4.28
CA LYS A 135 17.46 -4.59 4.61
C LYS A 135 18.10 -5.90 5.11
N ARG A 136 19.43 -5.98 5.03
CA ARG A 136 20.18 -7.09 5.63
C ARG A 136 19.77 -7.25 7.10
N ASP A 137 19.55 -8.49 7.52
CA ASP A 137 19.16 -8.89 8.89
C ASP A 137 17.81 -8.34 9.38
N SER A 138 17.03 -7.70 8.50
CA SER A 138 15.66 -7.28 8.80
C SER A 138 14.67 -8.39 8.49
N LEU A 139 13.83 -8.72 9.48
CA LEU A 139 12.64 -9.57 9.30
C LEU A 139 11.40 -8.76 8.91
N THR A 140 11.59 -7.53 8.46
CA THR A 140 10.51 -6.64 8.02
C THR A 140 10.79 -6.02 6.66
N LEU A 141 9.73 -5.85 5.87
CA LEU A 141 9.71 -5.07 4.65
C LEU A 141 8.49 -4.15 4.66
N GLU A 142 8.73 -2.86 4.43
CA GLU A 142 7.70 -1.86 4.18
C GLU A 142 7.88 -1.27 2.79
N HIS A 143 6.81 -1.24 2.00
CA HIS A 143 6.86 -0.67 0.65
C HIS A 143 5.54 0.02 0.27
N GLU A 144 5.62 1.28 -0.14
CA GLU A 144 4.46 1.99 -0.66
C GLU A 144 4.16 1.60 -2.10
N ILE A 145 2.94 1.12 -2.33
CA ILE A 145 2.44 0.70 -3.63
C ILE A 145 2.15 1.94 -4.46
N ARG A 146 2.91 2.09 -5.55
CA ARG A 146 2.81 3.22 -6.49
C ARG A 146 1.86 2.98 -7.64
N ARG A 147 1.48 1.72 -7.89
CA ARG A 147 0.61 1.30 -9.00
C ARG A 147 -0.28 0.16 -8.56
N ASP A 148 -1.54 0.23 -8.96
CA ASP A 148 -2.49 -0.89 -8.84
C ASP A 148 -1.94 -2.06 -9.65
N GLY A 149 -1.99 -3.27 -9.08
CA GLY A 149 -1.55 -4.46 -9.79
C GLY A 149 -1.22 -5.63 -8.89
N GLN A 150 -0.60 -6.63 -9.50
CA GLN A 150 -0.17 -7.84 -8.83
C GLN A 150 1.28 -7.73 -8.38
N TYR A 151 1.56 -8.22 -7.18
CA TYR A 151 2.88 -8.24 -6.61
C TYR A 151 3.18 -9.60 -6.01
N ILE A 152 4.44 -10.04 -6.09
CA ILE A 152 4.91 -11.27 -5.45
C ILE A 152 5.81 -10.89 -4.27
N VAL A 153 5.47 -11.36 -3.08
CA VAL A 153 6.38 -11.36 -1.93
C VAL A 153 7.12 -12.69 -1.93
N ARG A 154 8.44 -12.66 -2.10
CA ARG A 154 9.31 -13.84 -1.93
C ARG A 154 9.94 -13.81 -0.54
N ILE A 155 9.81 -14.91 0.19
CA ILE A 155 10.46 -15.13 1.49
C ILE A 155 11.32 -16.38 1.40
N GLN A 156 12.61 -16.26 1.73
CA GLN A 156 13.55 -17.37 1.58
C GLN A 156 14.57 -17.37 2.73
N PRO A 157 14.57 -18.40 3.58
CA PRO A 157 15.67 -18.66 4.51
C PRO A 157 16.97 -18.96 3.78
N GLU A 158 18.10 -18.66 4.41
CA GLU A 158 19.41 -19.03 3.91
C GLU A 158 19.63 -20.56 3.92
N LEU A 159 20.69 -21.01 3.23
CA LEU A 159 20.99 -22.43 3.10
C LEU A 159 21.36 -23.05 4.47
N LEU A 160 20.93 -24.30 4.71
CA LEU A 160 21.26 -25.07 5.92
C LEU A 160 20.79 -24.44 7.24
N ARG A 161 19.75 -23.60 7.18
CA ARG A 161 19.07 -23.05 8.37
C ARG A 161 17.59 -23.36 8.35
N GLY A 162 17.03 -23.63 9.52
CA GLY A 162 15.65 -24.06 9.70
C GLY A 162 15.03 -23.41 10.93
N GLY A 163 13.74 -23.64 11.11
CA GLY A 163 12.97 -23.07 12.21
C GLY A 163 11.50 -22.91 11.87
N ASP A 164 10.75 -22.40 12.83
CA ASP A 164 9.35 -22.05 12.66
C ASP A 164 9.26 -20.57 12.25
N LEU A 165 8.78 -20.35 11.03
CA LEU A 165 8.66 -19.03 10.43
C LEU A 165 7.20 -18.59 10.48
N ARG A 166 6.90 -17.55 11.25
CA ARG A 166 5.62 -16.85 11.22
C ARG A 166 5.70 -15.71 10.21
N ILE A 167 4.71 -15.63 9.32
CA ILE A 167 4.64 -14.64 8.25
C ILE A 167 3.36 -13.84 8.46
N GLY A 168 3.48 -12.53 8.59
CA GLY A 168 2.37 -11.58 8.69
C GLY A 168 2.43 -10.55 7.57
N ASN A 169 1.46 -10.59 6.66
CA ASN A 169 1.33 -9.61 5.58
C ASN A 169 0.07 -8.77 5.78
N ARG A 170 0.20 -7.44 5.73
CA ARG A 170 -0.93 -6.51 5.80
C ARG A 170 -0.65 -5.26 4.98
N THR A 171 -1.69 -4.46 4.75
CA THR A 171 -1.52 -3.11 4.21
C THR A 171 -2.07 -2.05 5.14
N THR A 172 -1.45 -0.87 5.12
CA THR A 172 -1.94 0.34 5.77
C THR A 172 -2.12 1.47 4.75
N ALA A 173 -2.77 2.56 5.17
CA ALA A 173 -2.82 3.80 4.41
C ALA A 173 -1.41 4.42 4.27
N SER A 174 -1.14 5.05 3.13
CA SER A 174 0.11 5.83 2.91
C SER A 174 -0.01 7.28 3.32
N LEU A 175 -1.23 7.79 3.52
CA LEU A 175 -1.51 9.16 3.90
C LEU A 175 -2.24 9.23 5.24
N THR A 176 -2.02 10.34 5.94
CA THR A 176 -2.79 10.73 7.12
C THR A 176 -4.23 11.01 6.71
N PHE A 177 -5.19 10.63 7.56
CA PHE A 177 -6.59 10.93 7.33
C PHE A 177 -6.82 12.46 7.40
N PRO A 178 -7.42 13.09 6.39
CA PRO A 178 -7.35 14.55 6.22
C PRO A 178 -8.36 15.35 7.05
N VAL A 179 -9.06 14.72 8.00
CA VAL A 179 -10.01 15.39 8.91
C VAL A 179 -9.75 14.93 10.35
N ALA A 180 -9.48 15.89 11.23
CA ALA A 180 -9.12 15.60 12.62
C ALA A 180 -10.23 14.83 13.35
N GLY A 181 -9.84 13.75 14.04
CA GLY A 181 -10.76 12.93 14.83
C GLY A 181 -11.75 12.09 14.02
N GLN A 182 -11.56 11.97 12.71
CA GLN A 182 -12.38 11.14 11.82
C GLN A 182 -11.57 10.00 11.20
N ASP A 183 -12.27 9.05 10.60
CA ASP A 183 -11.69 7.93 9.86
C ASP A 183 -12.53 7.59 8.61
N VAL A 184 -12.21 6.48 7.94
CA VAL A 184 -12.86 6.03 6.71
C VAL A 184 -14.39 5.88 6.83
N SER A 185 -14.93 5.66 8.04
CA SER A 185 -16.38 5.57 8.27
C SER A 185 -17.11 6.91 8.03
N ALA A 186 -16.38 8.02 8.04
CA ALA A 186 -16.90 9.35 7.70
C ALA A 186 -17.01 9.60 6.18
N VAL A 187 -16.46 8.71 5.35
CA VAL A 187 -16.56 8.80 3.89
C VAL A 187 -17.95 8.33 3.44
N ARG A 188 -18.71 9.21 2.76
CA ARG A 188 -20.08 8.87 2.30
C ARG A 188 -20.34 9.12 0.81
N SER A 189 -19.38 9.71 0.09
CA SER A 189 -19.37 9.74 -1.38
C SER A 189 -17.98 9.40 -1.89
N PHE A 190 -17.94 8.58 -2.93
CA PHE A 190 -16.76 7.88 -3.42
C PHE A 190 -16.34 8.34 -4.81
N PHE A 191 -15.13 7.99 -5.17
CA PHE A 191 -14.56 8.28 -6.48
C PHE A 191 -15.46 7.71 -7.60
N LEU A 192 -15.64 8.49 -8.67
CA LEU A 192 -16.53 8.23 -9.81
C LEU A 192 -18.04 8.25 -9.52
N ASP A 193 -18.49 8.55 -8.30
CA ASP A 193 -19.91 8.78 -8.03
C ASP A 193 -20.49 9.84 -9.00
N PRO A 194 -21.72 9.64 -9.50
CA PRO A 194 -22.33 10.59 -10.43
C PRO A 194 -22.59 11.94 -9.74
N ARG A 195 -22.24 13.02 -10.42
CA ARG A 195 -22.49 14.41 -10.00
C ARG A 195 -23.32 15.13 -11.06
N ASP A 196 -24.04 16.16 -10.61
CA ASP A 196 -24.81 17.05 -11.49
C ASP A 196 -25.76 16.25 -12.42
N ALA A 197 -26.54 15.33 -11.82
CA ALA A 197 -27.43 14.39 -12.51
C ALA A 197 -26.73 13.51 -13.55
N GLY A 198 -25.49 13.09 -13.27
CA GLY A 198 -24.69 12.19 -14.13
C GLY A 198 -23.84 12.91 -15.18
N ARG A 199 -23.83 14.25 -15.19
CA ARG A 199 -23.05 15.04 -16.15
C ARG A 199 -21.56 15.15 -15.79
N ARG A 200 -21.19 14.80 -14.56
CA ARG A 200 -19.81 14.89 -14.06
C ARG A 200 -19.50 13.70 -13.15
N GLN A 201 -18.24 13.28 -13.13
CA GLN A 201 -17.73 12.27 -12.21
C GLN A 201 -17.16 12.93 -10.94
N HIS A 202 -17.33 12.27 -9.80
CA HIS A 202 -16.72 12.70 -8.55
C HIS A 202 -15.23 12.35 -8.53
N HIS A 203 -14.34 13.35 -8.61
CA HIS A 203 -12.89 13.18 -8.64
C HIS A 203 -12.25 13.20 -7.25
N GLY A 204 -12.92 12.61 -6.26
CA GLY A 204 -12.47 12.59 -4.88
C GLY A 204 -13.35 11.74 -3.99
N VAL A 205 -13.24 11.96 -2.68
CA VAL A 205 -14.12 11.42 -1.65
C VAL A 205 -14.68 12.57 -0.81
N ASP A 206 -15.92 12.42 -0.33
CA ASP A 206 -16.51 13.40 0.60
C ASP A 206 -16.52 12.82 2.02
N ILE A 207 -15.83 13.52 2.93
CA ILE A 207 -15.61 13.15 4.32
C ILE A 207 -16.44 14.07 5.21
N PHE A 208 -17.48 13.53 5.84
CA PHE A 208 -18.44 14.31 6.62
C PHE A 208 -17.94 14.52 8.04
N ALA A 209 -18.02 15.76 8.52
CA ALA A 209 -17.67 16.13 9.88
C ALA A 209 -18.39 17.44 10.26
N PRO A 210 -18.52 17.77 11.56
CA PRO A 210 -19.05 19.06 11.98
C PRO A 210 -18.31 20.22 11.30
N ARG A 211 -19.04 21.30 10.99
CA ARG A 211 -18.42 22.55 10.52
C ARG A 211 -17.37 23.00 11.53
N GLU A 212 -16.30 23.63 11.05
CA GLU A 212 -15.14 24.05 11.85
C GLU A 212 -14.26 22.89 12.39
N THR A 213 -14.50 21.63 12.00
CA THR A 213 -13.54 20.54 12.28
C THR A 213 -12.24 20.80 11.51
N PRO A 214 -11.05 20.68 12.13
CA PRO A 214 -9.78 20.88 11.43
C PRO A 214 -9.59 19.92 10.24
N VAL A 215 -9.21 20.48 9.11
CA VAL A 215 -8.76 19.77 7.90
C VAL A 215 -7.25 19.74 7.91
N LEU A 216 -6.68 18.54 7.79
CA LEU A 216 -5.27 18.27 7.99
C LEU A 216 -4.57 17.98 6.66
N ALA A 217 -3.30 18.35 6.56
CA ALA A 217 -2.44 17.92 5.46
C ALA A 217 -2.26 16.39 5.51
N ALA A 218 -2.61 15.70 4.42
CA ALA A 218 -2.55 14.25 4.33
C ALA A 218 -1.10 13.73 4.18
N SER A 219 -0.17 14.58 3.76
CA SER A 219 1.27 14.30 3.67
C SER A 219 2.08 15.56 3.92
N ASP A 220 3.39 15.39 4.08
CA ASP A 220 4.35 16.46 3.88
C ASP A 220 4.22 17.02 2.45
N GLY A 221 4.41 18.33 2.30
CA GLY A 221 4.24 18.97 1.01
C GLY A 221 4.41 20.48 1.01
N ILE A 222 3.98 21.07 -0.09
CA ILE A 222 3.99 22.53 -0.31
C ILE A 222 2.58 22.96 -0.71
N VAL A 223 2.03 23.95 -0.03
CA VAL A 223 0.77 24.58 -0.42
C VAL A 223 1.00 25.32 -1.73
N VAL A 224 0.46 24.80 -2.83
CA VAL A 224 0.59 25.42 -4.16
C VAL A 224 -0.34 26.62 -4.27
N SER A 225 -1.53 26.52 -3.69
CA SER A 225 -2.48 27.63 -3.61
C SER A 225 -3.49 27.44 -2.49
N ALA A 226 -3.91 28.56 -1.91
CA ALA A 226 -5.06 28.66 -1.03
C ALA A 226 -5.91 29.83 -1.53
N GLY A 227 -7.19 29.59 -1.79
CA GLY A 227 -8.04 30.61 -2.41
C GLY A 227 -9.46 30.13 -2.65
N THR A 228 -10.19 30.84 -3.50
CA THR A 228 -11.61 30.55 -3.76
C THR A 228 -11.89 30.21 -5.22
N ASN A 229 -12.76 29.25 -5.48
CA ASN A 229 -13.33 29.02 -6.80
C ASN A 229 -14.82 28.68 -6.73
N ARG A 230 -15.51 28.72 -7.87
CA ARG A 230 -16.97 28.55 -7.94
C ARG A 230 -17.46 27.19 -7.44
N LEU A 231 -16.72 26.11 -7.73
CA LEU A 231 -17.15 24.75 -7.39
C LEU A 231 -16.76 24.39 -5.96
N GLY A 232 -15.45 24.43 -5.66
CA GLY A 232 -14.92 24.06 -4.35
C GLY A 232 -15.13 25.10 -3.26
N GLY A 233 -15.56 26.33 -3.58
CA GLY A 233 -15.65 27.38 -2.58
C GLY A 233 -14.26 27.77 -2.09
N ASN A 234 -14.04 27.70 -0.78
CA ASN A 234 -12.72 27.86 -0.18
C ASN A 234 -11.92 26.57 -0.34
N VAL A 235 -10.74 26.67 -0.94
CA VAL A 235 -9.91 25.52 -1.29
C VAL A 235 -8.46 25.69 -0.91
N VAL A 236 -7.77 24.56 -0.73
CA VAL A 236 -6.32 24.45 -0.61
C VAL A 236 -5.82 23.35 -1.56
N TRP A 237 -4.71 23.61 -2.25
CA TRP A 237 -3.97 22.63 -3.05
C TRP A 237 -2.61 22.39 -2.43
N VAL A 238 -2.27 21.13 -2.15
CA VAL A 238 -0.95 20.73 -1.63
C VAL A 238 -0.24 19.86 -2.66
N LEU A 239 1.00 20.20 -3.01
CA LEU A 239 1.90 19.36 -3.79
C LEU A 239 2.62 18.40 -2.85
N ASP A 240 2.46 17.11 -3.12
CA ASP A 240 3.23 16.02 -2.52
C ASP A 240 4.31 15.59 -3.54
N PRO A 241 5.56 16.09 -3.38
CA PRO A 241 6.63 15.78 -4.31
C PRO A 241 7.07 14.31 -4.23
N ALA A 242 6.97 13.68 -3.05
CA ALA A 242 7.39 12.28 -2.85
C ALA A 242 6.53 11.33 -3.69
N ARG A 243 5.24 11.63 -3.83
CA ARG A 243 4.29 10.83 -4.61
C ARG A 243 3.98 11.39 -6.00
N ARG A 244 4.58 12.54 -6.36
CA ARG A 244 4.34 13.26 -7.62
C ARG A 244 2.85 13.49 -7.88
N GLN A 245 2.15 14.02 -6.87
CA GLN A 245 0.70 14.25 -6.92
C GLN A 245 0.34 15.58 -6.26
N ARG A 246 -0.85 16.08 -6.59
CA ARG A 246 -1.48 17.21 -5.90
C ARG A 246 -2.72 16.74 -5.16
N GLN A 247 -2.90 17.22 -3.94
CA GLN A 247 -4.04 16.96 -3.09
C GLN A 247 -4.92 18.21 -3.06
N TYR A 248 -6.23 18.00 -3.22
CA TYR A 248 -7.22 19.06 -3.29
C TYR A 248 -8.16 18.97 -2.09
N TYR A 249 -8.27 20.07 -1.35
CA TYR A 249 -9.10 20.20 -0.17
C TYR A 249 -10.13 21.29 -0.44
N ALA A 250 -11.42 20.94 -0.45
CA ALA A 250 -12.49 21.86 -0.84
C ALA A 250 -13.66 21.89 0.13
N HIS A 251 -14.56 22.84 -0.13
CA HIS A 251 -15.74 23.19 0.67
C HIS A 251 -15.40 23.77 2.05
N LEU A 252 -14.17 24.23 2.25
CA LEU A 252 -13.70 24.71 3.54
C LEU A 252 -14.56 25.88 4.05
N SER A 253 -14.74 26.01 5.36
CA SER A 253 -15.35 27.20 5.94
C SER A 253 -14.38 28.38 5.89
N ARG A 254 -13.09 28.12 6.16
CA ARG A 254 -11.95 29.03 6.06
C ARG A 254 -10.65 28.26 5.90
N GLN A 255 -9.66 28.88 5.27
CA GLN A 255 -8.29 28.39 5.15
C GLN A 255 -7.45 28.86 6.35
N ALA A 256 -6.43 28.09 6.72
CA ALA A 256 -5.48 28.42 7.77
C ALA A 256 -4.04 28.63 7.24
N VAL A 257 -3.85 28.46 5.93
CA VAL A 257 -2.56 28.51 5.24
C VAL A 257 -2.65 29.37 3.98
N SER A 258 -1.49 29.77 3.46
CA SER A 258 -1.31 30.54 2.23
C SER A 258 -0.44 29.79 1.21
N GLY A 259 -0.49 30.22 -0.05
CA GLY A 259 0.37 29.68 -1.10
C GLY A 259 1.86 29.87 -0.80
N GLY A 260 2.67 28.84 -1.07
CA GLY A 260 4.12 28.81 -0.85
C GLY A 260 4.54 28.18 0.48
N GLU A 261 3.62 27.98 1.42
CA GLU A 261 3.93 27.38 2.73
C GLU A 261 4.32 25.90 2.61
N ARG A 262 5.29 25.48 3.44
CA ARG A 262 5.60 24.06 3.65
C ARG A 262 4.73 23.55 4.78
N VAL A 263 4.18 22.36 4.59
CA VAL A 263 3.35 21.68 5.58
C VAL A 263 3.86 20.28 5.81
N SER A 264 3.74 19.82 7.04
CA SER A 264 3.93 18.43 7.44
C SER A 264 2.59 17.71 7.53
N ALA A 265 2.62 16.38 7.37
CA ALA A 265 1.43 15.57 7.56
C ALA A 265 0.82 15.83 8.96
N GLY A 266 -0.48 16.17 9.01
CA GLY A 266 -1.18 16.54 10.24
C GLY A 266 -1.29 18.04 10.51
N ASP A 267 -0.60 18.90 9.76
CA ASP A 267 -0.76 20.36 9.90
C ASP A 267 -2.16 20.82 9.47
N VAL A 268 -2.70 21.83 10.15
CA VAL A 268 -4.04 22.36 9.83
C VAL A 268 -3.98 23.23 8.58
N LEU A 269 -4.67 22.81 7.51
CA LEU A 269 -4.81 23.56 6.25
C LEU A 269 -6.01 24.51 6.26
N GLY A 270 -7.01 24.21 7.08
CA GLY A 270 -8.27 24.92 7.11
C GLY A 270 -9.29 24.12 7.90
N TYR A 271 -10.58 24.41 7.67
CA TYR A 271 -11.65 23.86 8.48
C TYR A 271 -12.82 23.43 7.63
N VAL A 272 -13.48 22.33 8.04
CA VAL A 272 -14.62 21.75 7.35
C VAL A 272 -15.75 22.76 7.22
N GLY A 273 -16.36 22.82 6.03
CA GLY A 273 -17.46 23.72 5.74
C GLY A 273 -18.42 23.13 4.71
N ASN A 274 -19.07 24.03 3.98
CA ASN A 274 -19.96 23.73 2.86
C ASN A 274 -19.97 24.89 1.85
N THR A 275 -18.81 25.52 1.62
CA THR A 275 -18.70 26.63 0.66
C THR A 275 -18.68 26.12 -0.78
N GLY A 276 -18.86 27.03 -1.75
CA GLY A 276 -18.94 26.64 -3.17
C GLY A 276 -20.29 26.01 -3.49
N ASN A 277 -20.28 24.96 -4.32
CA ASN A 277 -21.50 24.24 -4.72
C ASN A 277 -22.02 23.25 -3.66
N ALA A 278 -21.30 23.06 -2.55
CA ALA A 278 -21.78 22.32 -1.38
C ALA A 278 -22.76 23.13 -0.51
N ARG A 279 -23.02 24.40 -0.85
CA ARG A 279 -23.93 25.24 -0.05
C ARG A 279 -25.32 24.61 0.03
N GLY A 280 -25.81 24.43 1.25
CA GLY A 280 -27.11 23.81 1.52
C GLY A 280 -27.05 22.29 1.77
N THR A 281 -25.88 21.66 1.63
CA THR A 281 -25.67 20.26 2.04
C THR A 281 -25.01 20.18 3.43
N PRO A 282 -25.03 19.01 4.10
CA PRO A 282 -24.32 18.84 5.36
C PRO A 282 -22.81 19.11 5.20
N PRO A 283 -22.15 19.73 6.20
CA PRO A 283 -20.72 20.03 6.11
C PRO A 283 -19.85 18.80 5.87
N HIS A 284 -18.88 18.95 4.97
CA HIS A 284 -17.94 17.90 4.60
C HIS A 284 -16.67 18.50 3.98
N LEU A 285 -15.59 17.73 4.00
CA LEU A 285 -14.41 17.95 3.17
C LEU A 285 -14.59 17.17 1.87
N HIS A 286 -14.47 17.84 0.73
CA HIS A 286 -14.16 17.15 -0.52
C HIS A 286 -12.64 17.00 -0.65
N PHE A 287 -12.15 15.77 -0.65
CA PHE A 287 -10.73 15.43 -0.76
C PHE A 287 -10.44 14.71 -2.07
N GLY A 288 -9.60 15.30 -2.91
CA GLY A 288 -9.20 14.74 -4.21
C GLY A 288 -7.69 14.56 -4.32
N ILE A 289 -7.26 13.56 -5.09
CA ILE A 289 -5.85 13.33 -5.41
C ILE A 289 -5.68 13.34 -6.93
N TYR A 290 -4.69 14.09 -7.40
CA TYR A 290 -4.39 14.30 -8.81
C TYR A 290 -2.93 13.96 -9.06
N ALA A 291 -2.67 12.79 -9.64
CA ALA A 291 -1.35 12.41 -10.11
C ALA A 291 -0.92 13.35 -11.25
N LEU A 292 0.32 13.86 -11.19
CA LEU A 292 0.78 14.90 -12.12
C LEU A 292 0.73 14.50 -13.60
N GLN A 293 0.74 13.19 -13.90
CA GLN A 293 0.76 12.66 -15.28
C GLN A 293 -0.48 11.81 -15.64
N GLU A 294 -1.35 11.50 -14.67
CA GLU A 294 -2.46 10.55 -14.86
C GLU A 294 -3.83 11.18 -14.53
N GLY A 295 -3.86 12.40 -13.99
CA GLY A 295 -5.11 13.07 -13.61
C GLY A 295 -5.66 12.58 -12.27
N PRO A 296 -6.99 12.64 -12.06
CA PRO A 296 -7.60 12.28 -10.78
C PRO A 296 -7.49 10.77 -10.52
N ILE A 297 -7.12 10.40 -9.30
CA ILE A 297 -7.04 9.00 -8.84
C ILE A 297 -7.89 8.84 -7.58
N ASP A 298 -8.34 7.61 -7.31
CA ASP A 298 -9.14 7.29 -6.13
C ASP A 298 -8.35 7.57 -4.84
N PRO A 299 -8.80 8.51 -3.99
CA PRO A 299 -8.14 8.81 -2.73
C PRO A 299 -8.36 7.75 -1.65
N LEU A 300 -9.40 6.92 -1.76
CA LEU A 300 -9.83 6.05 -0.67
C LEU A 300 -8.74 5.07 -0.20
N PRO A 301 -7.96 4.41 -1.09
CA PRO A 301 -6.87 3.54 -0.67
C PRO A 301 -5.77 4.26 0.12
N PHE A 302 -5.56 5.55 -0.13
CA PHE A 302 -4.52 6.35 0.51
C PHE A 302 -4.83 6.68 1.97
N VAL A 303 -6.11 6.78 2.33
CA VAL A 303 -6.56 7.25 3.65
C VAL A 303 -7.35 6.21 4.44
N SER A 304 -7.70 5.06 3.84
CA SER A 304 -8.40 3.98 4.53
C SER A 304 -7.47 3.15 5.41
N GLY A 305 -7.89 2.78 6.62
CA GLY A 305 -7.13 1.86 7.47
C GLY A 305 -7.03 0.44 6.87
N ALA A 306 -6.47 -0.52 7.62
CA ALA A 306 -6.40 -1.94 7.22
C ALA A 306 -7.80 -2.58 7.01
N ARG A 307 -8.87 -1.94 7.52
CA ARG A 307 -10.27 -2.26 7.24
C ARG A 307 -10.92 -1.13 6.44
N GLY A 308 -10.68 -1.08 5.14
CA GLY A 308 -11.54 -0.30 4.24
C GLY A 308 -12.88 -1.04 4.04
N PRO A 309 -13.99 -0.35 3.76
CA PRO A 309 -15.24 -1.01 3.39
C PRO A 309 -15.02 -1.88 2.16
N GLN A 310 -15.35 -3.18 2.26
CA GLN A 310 -15.45 -4.03 1.08
C GLN A 310 -16.62 -3.52 0.21
N PRO A 311 -16.46 -3.42 -1.12
CA PRO A 311 -17.61 -3.23 -1.99
C PRO A 311 -18.62 -4.36 -1.74
N PRO A 312 -19.94 -4.09 -1.83
CA PRO A 312 -20.95 -5.12 -1.60
C PRO A 312 -20.68 -6.30 -2.53
N SER A 313 -20.45 -7.47 -1.94
CA SER A 313 -20.44 -8.72 -2.67
C SER A 313 -21.81 -8.89 -3.32
N THR A 314 -21.87 -8.83 -4.64
CA THR A 314 -23.06 -9.25 -5.39
C THR A 314 -23.16 -10.78 -5.29
N SER A 315 -23.64 -11.29 -4.15
CA SER A 315 -24.05 -12.68 -4.05
C SER A 315 -25.40 -12.82 -4.72
N SER A 316 -25.40 -13.11 -6.02
CA SER A 316 -26.54 -13.74 -6.65
C SER A 316 -26.62 -15.18 -6.12
N SER A 317 -27.34 -15.39 -5.02
CA SER A 317 -27.76 -16.73 -4.64
C SER A 317 -28.77 -17.24 -5.68
N PRO A 318 -28.57 -18.42 -6.28
CA PRO A 318 -29.62 -19.04 -7.09
C PRO A 318 -30.79 -19.48 -6.18
N PRO A 319 -32.04 -19.48 -6.69
CA PRO A 319 -33.18 -19.91 -5.90
C PRO A 319 -33.07 -21.40 -5.55
N SER A 320 -33.20 -21.70 -4.27
CA SER A 320 -33.27 -23.06 -3.72
C SER A 320 -34.62 -23.70 -4.10
N SER A 321 -34.55 -24.84 -4.77
CA SER A 321 -35.69 -25.74 -5.00
C SER A 321 -36.20 -26.32 -3.67
N PRO A 322 -37.53 -26.44 -3.46
CA PRO A 322 -38.05 -27.08 -2.27
C PRO A 322 -37.99 -28.62 -2.39
N SER A 323 -37.24 -29.25 -1.48
CA SER A 323 -37.35 -30.67 -1.18
C SER A 323 -38.56 -30.88 -0.26
N GLY A 324 -39.59 -31.56 -0.74
CA GLY A 324 -40.74 -32.01 0.05
C GLY A 324 -40.77 -33.53 0.09
N SER A 325 -40.28 -34.10 1.19
CA SER A 325 -40.36 -35.52 1.53
C SER A 325 -41.71 -35.83 2.18
N THR A 326 -42.47 -36.68 1.49
CA THR A 326 -43.27 -37.81 1.98
C THR A 326 -43.68 -37.84 3.45
N GLY A 327 -44.98 -37.72 3.71
CA GLY A 327 -45.65 -38.17 4.92
C GLY A 327 -47.01 -38.76 4.59
N GLU A 328 -47.10 -40.08 4.59
CA GLU A 328 -48.32 -40.88 4.39
C GLU A 328 -49.41 -40.51 5.42
N LYS A 329 -50.67 -40.51 4.96
CA LYS A 329 -51.86 -40.39 5.80
C LYS A 329 -52.69 -41.69 5.65
N PRO A 330 -53.13 -42.33 6.74
CA PRO A 330 -53.81 -43.62 6.68
C PRO A 330 -55.28 -43.47 6.24
N PRO A 331 -55.90 -44.53 5.67
CA PRO A 331 -57.24 -44.44 5.11
C PRO A 331 -58.30 -44.52 6.22
N GLN A 332 -59.21 -43.53 6.23
CA GLN A 332 -60.49 -43.65 6.93
C GLN A 332 -61.61 -43.94 5.93
N ARG A 333 -62.48 -44.85 6.36
CA ARG A 333 -63.55 -45.50 5.61
C ARG A 333 -64.87 -44.77 5.89
N SER A 334 -65.62 -44.55 4.81
CA SER A 334 -67.09 -44.67 4.71
C SER A 334 -68.03 -43.57 5.24
N THR A 335 -69.11 -43.40 4.47
CA THR A 335 -70.35 -42.60 4.59
C THR A 335 -70.27 -41.27 3.85
N GLY A 336 -71.14 -40.91 2.90
CA GLY A 336 -72.42 -41.45 2.47
C GLY A 336 -73.41 -40.28 2.29
N VAL A 337 -73.98 -40.18 1.08
CA VAL A 337 -75.25 -39.50 0.72
C VAL A 337 -75.27 -37.98 0.54
N GLY A 338 -75.71 -37.56 -0.66
CA GLY A 338 -76.74 -36.53 -0.81
C GLY A 338 -76.49 -35.44 -1.86
N GLY A 339 -77.25 -35.48 -2.97
CA GLY A 339 -77.49 -34.33 -3.87
C GLY A 339 -77.05 -34.52 -5.30
#